data_AF-R2PSG4-F1
#
_entry.id   AF-R2PSG4-F1
#
_cell.length_a   1.000
_cell.length_b   1.000
_cell.length_c   1.000
_cell.angle_alpha   90.00
_cell.angle_beta   90.00
_cell.angle_gamma   90.00
#
_symmetry.space_group_name_H-M   'P 1'
#
loop_
_entity.id
_entity.type
_entity.pdbx_description
1 polymer ?
#
loop_
_entity_poly.entity_id
_entity_poly.type
_entity_poly.pdbx_seq_one_letter_code
_entity_poly.pdbx_strand_id
1 'polypeptide(L)'
;MKKLRLGKIIFGLAATAVVSGAALVSAEGADAATLYRAYNPNTGEHLYTANGNEIPFVVSAGWKNEGTAWEVPSKGTPVYRVFNPNNGGDHHYTLNYNEVTNLQNAGWKYEGIAWQSGGSTPVHRLYNPNEKTGTHHFTMDANEKDALVKAGWKYEGVAMFSGSDQPTTSTTPTEPSKPKDPTIVSGWVGNTGKVFQTYSEANQYGRAECLKEGSQYSRWVNITIVYSDGSEKYSVSLYEE
;
A
#
# COMPACT_ATOMS: atom_id res chain seq x y z
N MET A 1 -44.96 16.53 66.69
CA MET A 1 -45.10 15.19 67.31
C MET A 1 -43.87 14.36 67.00
N LYS A 2 -43.18 13.91 68.05
CA LYS A 2 -42.30 12.71 68.20
C LYS A 2 -41.17 12.47 67.17
N LYS A 3 -39.94 12.08 67.51
CA LYS A 3 -39.12 11.93 68.73
C LYS A 3 -37.69 11.61 68.22
N LEU A 4 -36.66 12.11 68.88
CA LEU A 4 -35.27 11.62 68.80
C LEU A 4 -35.20 10.10 69.01
N ARG A 5 -34.18 9.43 68.44
CA ARG A 5 -33.31 8.51 69.20
C ARG A 5 -31.93 8.31 68.54
N LEU A 6 -30.94 8.45 69.42
CA LEU A 6 -29.50 8.32 69.28
C LEU A 6 -29.07 6.83 69.30
N GLY A 7 -27.97 6.47 68.63
CA GLY A 7 -27.46 5.08 68.67
C GLY A 7 -26.03 4.88 68.17
N LYS A 8 -25.06 5.23 69.02
CA LYS A 8 -23.73 4.61 69.28
C LYS A 8 -22.72 4.30 68.14
N ILE A 9 -21.57 4.96 68.32
CA ILE A 9 -20.19 4.67 67.93
C ILE A 9 -19.75 3.22 68.23
N ILE A 10 -18.87 2.62 67.40
CA ILE A 10 -17.58 1.99 67.79
C ILE A 10 -16.69 1.67 66.56
N PHE A 11 -15.40 1.96 66.75
CA PHE A 11 -14.15 1.65 66.05
C PHE A 11 -14.09 0.51 65.01
N GLY A 12 -13.26 0.72 63.98
CA GLY A 12 -12.41 -0.36 63.49
C GLY A 12 -11.91 -0.25 62.05
N LEU A 13 -10.59 -0.10 61.95
CA LEU A 13 -9.72 -0.58 60.85
C LEU A 13 -9.66 0.20 59.54
N ALA A 14 -8.52 0.87 59.39
CA ALA A 14 -7.92 1.21 58.11
C ALA A 14 -7.68 -0.06 57.27
N ALA A 15 -8.07 -0.01 56.00
CA ALA A 15 -7.47 -0.80 54.95
C ALA A 15 -7.34 0.11 53.74
N THR A 16 -6.14 0.64 53.54
CA THR A 16 -5.70 1.24 52.29
C THR A 16 -5.76 0.17 51.20
N ALA A 17 -6.84 0.17 50.41
CA ALA A 17 -6.84 -0.51 49.12
C ALA A 17 -6.23 0.43 48.09
N VAL A 18 -4.93 0.27 47.85
CA VAL A 18 -4.31 0.74 46.61
C VAL A 18 -4.91 -0.14 45.52
N VAL A 19 -6.00 0.31 44.89
CA VAL A 19 -6.43 -0.26 43.63
C VAL A 19 -5.45 0.24 42.60
N SER A 20 -4.42 -0.58 42.35
CA SER A 20 -3.63 -0.50 41.14
C SER A 20 -4.60 -0.58 39.97
N GLY A 21 -4.89 0.57 39.37
CA GLY A 21 -5.55 0.65 38.09
C GLY A 21 -4.61 0.06 37.05
N ALA A 22 -4.65 -1.27 36.87
CA ALA A 22 -4.21 -1.85 35.62
C ALA A 22 -5.13 -1.23 34.57
N ALA A 23 -4.58 -0.31 33.78
CA ALA A 23 -5.23 0.11 32.56
C ALA A 23 -5.49 -1.16 31.76
N LEU A 24 -6.77 -1.55 31.66
CA LEU A 24 -7.21 -2.46 30.63
C LEU A 24 -7.00 -1.68 29.34
N VAL A 25 -5.84 -1.89 28.74
CA VAL A 25 -5.60 -1.48 27.36
C VAL A 25 -6.50 -2.42 26.55
N SER A 26 -7.72 -1.97 26.24
CA SER A 26 -8.43 -2.53 25.09
C SER A 26 -7.47 -2.36 23.92
N ALA A 27 -6.91 -3.46 23.46
CA ALA A 27 -6.31 -3.51 22.15
C ALA A 27 -7.46 -3.29 21.18
N GLU A 28 -7.73 -2.02 20.85
CA GLU A 28 -8.59 -1.67 19.73
C GLU A 28 -7.93 -2.32 18.51
N GLY A 29 -8.56 -3.39 18.01
CA GLY A 29 -8.16 -3.99 16.75
C GLY A 29 -8.09 -2.86 15.73
N ALA A 30 -6.97 -2.74 15.03
CA ALA A 30 -6.82 -1.69 14.03
C ALA A 30 -7.96 -1.84 13.01
N ASP A 31 -8.91 -0.91 13.05
CA ASP A 31 -10.25 -1.10 12.50
C ASP A 31 -10.19 -1.30 10.99
N ALA A 32 -10.85 -2.35 10.50
CA ALA A 32 -11.02 -2.54 9.06
C ALA A 32 -11.79 -1.32 8.52
N ALA A 33 -11.44 -0.85 7.32
CA ALA A 33 -12.15 0.25 6.68
C ALA A 33 -13.15 -0.30 5.66
N THR A 34 -14.34 0.29 5.61
CA THR A 34 -15.30 0.00 4.56
C THR A 34 -14.82 0.58 3.22
N LEU A 35 -14.77 -0.26 2.20
CA LEU A 35 -14.55 0.14 0.82
C LEU A 35 -15.90 0.38 0.13
N TYR A 36 -16.06 1.54 -0.48
CA TYR A 36 -17.26 1.94 -1.22
C TYR A 36 -17.07 1.76 -2.73
N ARG A 37 -18.17 1.51 -3.44
CA ARG A 37 -18.22 1.44 -4.90
C ARG A 37 -19.23 2.43 -5.47
N ALA A 38 -18.86 3.09 -6.57
CA ALA A 38 -19.78 3.89 -7.38
C ALA A 38 -19.57 3.61 -8.86
N TYR A 39 -20.65 3.62 -9.63
CA TYR A 39 -20.67 3.31 -11.05
C TYR A 39 -20.99 4.55 -11.90
N ASN A 40 -20.18 4.81 -12.93
CA ASN A 40 -20.44 5.86 -13.91
C ASN A 40 -21.23 5.29 -15.10
N PRO A 41 -22.53 5.63 -15.26
CA PRO A 41 -23.33 5.10 -16.36
C PRO A 41 -22.92 5.63 -17.74
N ASN A 42 -22.11 6.69 -17.82
CA ASN A 42 -21.67 7.28 -19.07
C ASN A 42 -20.37 6.65 -19.61
N THR A 43 -19.51 6.15 -18.73
CA THR A 43 -18.18 5.61 -19.08
C THR A 43 -18.01 4.13 -18.76
N GLY A 44 -18.93 3.52 -18.00
CA GLY A 44 -18.77 2.15 -17.52
C GLY A 44 -17.82 2.02 -16.31
N GLU A 45 -17.20 3.12 -15.89
CA GLU A 45 -16.19 3.14 -14.83
C GLU A 45 -16.78 2.81 -13.47
N HIS A 46 -15.99 2.08 -12.66
CA HIS A 46 -16.28 1.88 -11.25
C HIS A 46 -15.18 2.55 -10.41
N LEU A 47 -15.59 3.41 -9.48
CA LEU A 47 -14.73 3.96 -8.45
C LEU A 47 -14.77 3.03 -7.24
N TYR A 48 -13.60 2.65 -6.74
CA TYR A 48 -13.41 1.96 -5.46
C TYR A 48 -12.65 2.88 -4.51
N THR A 49 -13.19 3.11 -3.31
CA THR A 49 -12.57 4.05 -2.36
C THR A 49 -12.84 3.73 -0.90
N ALA A 50 -11.82 3.89 -0.06
CA ALA A 50 -11.97 3.89 1.40
C ALA A 50 -12.34 5.28 1.94
N ASN A 51 -12.31 6.32 1.10
CA ASN A 51 -12.74 7.68 1.44
C ASN A 51 -14.21 7.87 1.07
N GLY A 52 -15.10 7.66 2.03
CA GLY A 52 -16.55 7.84 1.84
C GLY A 52 -16.96 9.24 1.35
N ASN A 53 -16.10 10.27 1.49
CA ASN A 53 -16.38 11.61 0.99
C ASN A 53 -16.27 11.74 -0.54
N GLU A 54 -15.62 10.80 -1.23
CA GLU A 54 -15.57 10.79 -2.71
C GLU A 54 -16.94 10.39 -3.31
N ILE A 55 -17.72 9.55 -2.61
CA ILE A 55 -19.03 9.08 -3.06
C ILE A 55 -20.04 10.20 -3.31
N PRO A 56 -20.35 11.10 -2.35
CA PRO A 56 -21.29 12.18 -2.61
C PRO A 56 -20.82 13.12 -3.73
N PHE A 57 -19.50 13.30 -3.90
CA PHE A 57 -18.95 14.10 -4.99
C PHE A 57 -19.25 13.48 -6.37
N VAL A 58 -18.93 12.20 -6.58
CA VAL A 58 -19.20 11.54 -7.87
C VAL A 58 -20.69 11.34 -8.13
N VAL A 59 -21.50 11.10 -7.09
CA VAL A 59 -22.96 11.03 -7.21
C VAL A 59 -23.54 12.37 -7.67
N SER A 60 -23.03 13.49 -7.14
CA SER A 60 -23.45 14.82 -7.61
C SER A 60 -23.09 15.07 -9.09
N ALA A 61 -22.05 14.38 -9.58
CA ALA A 61 -21.63 14.38 -10.98
C ALA A 61 -22.39 13.33 -11.85
N GLY A 62 -23.43 12.68 -11.32
CA GLY A 62 -24.29 11.77 -12.07
C GLY A 62 -23.93 10.28 -11.98
N TRP A 63 -22.99 9.90 -11.12
CA TRP A 63 -22.66 8.49 -10.86
C TRP A 63 -23.73 7.84 -9.97
N LYS A 64 -23.84 6.52 -10.05
CA LYS A 64 -24.70 5.71 -9.19
C LYS A 64 -23.89 5.24 -7.98
N ASN A 65 -24.37 5.54 -6.78
CA ASN A 65 -23.83 4.93 -5.56
C ASN A 65 -24.24 3.45 -5.52
N GLU A 66 -23.26 2.55 -5.42
CA GLU A 66 -23.51 1.11 -5.28
C GLU A 66 -23.31 0.63 -3.83
N GLY A 67 -22.92 1.53 -2.92
CA GLY A 67 -22.80 1.28 -1.50
C GLY A 67 -21.47 0.63 -1.13
N THR A 68 -21.52 -0.21 -0.10
CA THR A 68 -20.35 -0.97 0.36
C THR A 68 -19.99 -2.05 -0.64
N ALA A 69 -18.74 -2.02 -1.10
CA ALA A 69 -18.14 -3.07 -1.90
C ALA A 69 -17.73 -4.23 -0.99
N TRP A 70 -16.84 -3.95 -0.03
CA TRP A 70 -16.34 -4.91 0.97
C TRP A 70 -15.51 -4.19 2.05
N GLU A 71 -15.05 -4.94 3.05
CA GLU A 71 -14.15 -4.43 4.10
C GLU A 71 -12.68 -4.67 3.73
N VAL A 72 -11.84 -3.65 3.90
CA VAL A 72 -10.39 -3.70 3.68
C VAL A 72 -9.63 -3.64 5.00
N PRO A 73 -8.54 -4.40 5.15
CA PRO A 73 -7.78 -4.40 6.40
C PRO A 73 -7.06 -3.06 6.64
N SER A 74 -6.79 -2.77 7.91
CA SER A 74 -6.02 -1.59 8.34
C SER A 74 -4.51 -1.70 8.10
N LYS A 75 -4.02 -2.93 7.91
CA LYS A 75 -2.60 -3.25 7.67
C LYS A 75 -2.49 -4.28 6.55
N GLY A 76 -1.37 -4.26 5.84
CA GLY A 76 -1.11 -5.22 4.78
C GLY A 76 -0.20 -4.65 3.70
N THR A 77 -0.37 -5.15 2.48
CA THR A 77 0.36 -4.66 1.30
C THR A 77 -0.40 -3.47 0.70
N PRO A 78 0.26 -2.32 0.43
CA PRO A 78 -0.41 -1.17 -0.16
C PRO A 78 -1.03 -1.48 -1.53
N VAL A 79 -2.29 -1.08 -1.70
CA VAL A 79 -2.95 -1.02 -3.02
C VAL A 79 -2.82 0.40 -3.55
N TYR A 80 -2.14 0.54 -4.68
CA TYR A 80 -1.91 1.81 -5.34
C TYR A 80 -3.08 2.18 -6.24
N ARG A 81 -3.47 3.46 -6.25
CA ARG A 81 -4.45 4.03 -7.18
C ARG A 81 -3.79 4.94 -8.20
N VAL A 82 -4.13 4.74 -9.46
CA VAL A 82 -3.73 5.61 -10.56
C VAL A 82 -4.94 5.99 -11.39
N PHE A 83 -4.97 7.21 -11.88
CA PHE A 83 -6.08 7.79 -12.62
C PHE A 83 -5.66 8.17 -14.04
N ASN A 84 -6.43 7.71 -15.02
CA ASN A 84 -6.34 8.15 -16.40
C ASN A 84 -7.20 9.40 -16.61
N PRO A 85 -6.61 10.59 -16.86
CA PRO A 85 -7.41 11.78 -17.14
C PRO A 85 -8.06 11.79 -18.52
N ASN A 86 -7.75 10.81 -19.39
CA ASN A 86 -8.24 10.79 -20.76
C ASN A 86 -9.60 10.07 -20.88
N ASN A 87 -10.30 10.34 -21.98
CA ASN A 87 -11.49 9.61 -22.44
C ASN A 87 -12.67 9.47 -21.45
N GLY A 88 -12.74 10.31 -20.41
CA GLY A 88 -13.84 10.30 -19.44
C GLY A 88 -13.46 9.81 -18.04
N GLY A 89 -12.20 9.42 -17.82
CA GLY A 89 -11.73 8.90 -16.54
C GLY A 89 -11.63 7.37 -16.53
N ASP A 90 -10.56 6.85 -15.95
CA ASP A 90 -10.49 5.45 -15.51
C ASP A 90 -9.56 5.36 -14.30
N HIS A 91 -10.00 4.70 -13.23
CA HIS A 91 -9.15 4.39 -12.08
C HIS A 91 -8.64 2.95 -12.17
N HIS A 92 -7.36 2.77 -11.88
CA HIS A 92 -6.74 1.46 -11.78
C HIS A 92 -6.14 1.22 -10.40
N TYR A 93 -6.24 -0.03 -9.94
CA TYR A 93 -5.82 -0.45 -8.61
C TYR A 93 -4.88 -1.65 -8.72
N THR A 94 -3.73 -1.55 -8.08
CA THR A 94 -2.70 -2.59 -8.20
C THR A 94 -1.80 -2.68 -6.99
N LEU A 95 -1.32 -3.89 -6.71
CA LEU A 95 -0.21 -4.13 -5.78
C LEU A 95 1.16 -3.94 -6.45
N ASN A 96 1.20 -3.91 -7.79
CA ASN A 96 2.43 -3.87 -8.56
C ASN A 96 2.83 -2.43 -8.89
N TYR A 97 3.86 -1.93 -8.21
CA TYR A 97 4.36 -0.59 -8.47
C TYR A 97 4.99 -0.41 -9.87
N ASN A 98 5.42 -1.49 -10.53
CA ASN A 98 5.86 -1.40 -11.93
C ASN A 98 4.68 -1.08 -12.87
N GLU A 99 3.48 -1.56 -12.57
CA GLU A 99 2.28 -1.22 -13.32
C GLU A 99 1.93 0.26 -13.15
N VAL A 100 2.03 0.80 -11.92
CA VAL A 100 1.93 2.24 -11.65
C VAL A 100 2.93 3.02 -12.49
N THR A 101 4.20 2.63 -12.47
CA THR A 101 5.28 3.30 -13.23
C THR A 101 4.99 3.30 -14.74
N ASN A 102 4.56 2.16 -15.28
CA ASN A 102 4.21 2.04 -16.70
C ASN A 102 3.03 2.93 -17.08
N LEU A 103 2.00 3.01 -16.22
CA LEU A 103 0.84 3.87 -16.44
C LEU A 103 1.20 5.35 -16.33
N GLN A 104 2.06 5.73 -15.39
CA GLN A 104 2.59 7.10 -15.31
C GLN A 104 3.37 7.50 -16.56
N ASN A 105 4.21 6.60 -17.10
CA ASN A 105 4.91 6.81 -18.36
C ASN A 105 3.94 6.94 -19.54
N ALA A 106 2.77 6.31 -19.46
CA ALA A 106 1.67 6.47 -20.41
C ALA A 106 0.78 7.70 -20.14
N GLY A 107 1.15 8.57 -19.19
CA GLY A 107 0.46 9.83 -18.89
C GLY A 107 -0.63 9.76 -17.82
N TRP A 108 -0.75 8.64 -17.10
CA TRP A 108 -1.67 8.50 -15.97
C TRP A 108 -1.12 9.21 -14.73
N LYS A 109 -2.01 9.60 -13.82
CA LYS A 109 -1.67 10.29 -12.57
C LYS A 109 -1.65 9.31 -11.43
N TYR A 110 -0.54 9.23 -10.70
CA TYR A 110 -0.49 8.49 -9.45
C TYR A 110 -1.18 9.28 -8.34
N GLU A 111 -2.12 8.62 -7.65
CA GLU A 111 -2.94 9.23 -6.61
C GLU A 111 -2.59 8.74 -5.20
N GLY A 112 -1.63 7.83 -5.07
CA GLY A 112 -1.16 7.33 -3.78
C GLY A 112 -1.67 5.94 -3.46
N ILE A 113 -1.59 5.61 -2.17
CA ILE A 113 -2.13 4.39 -1.59
C ILE A 113 -3.62 4.62 -1.33
N ALA A 114 -4.47 3.77 -1.88
CA ALA A 114 -5.92 3.87 -1.69
C ALA A 114 -6.41 3.06 -0.47
N TRP A 115 -5.84 1.87 -0.25
CA TRP A 115 -6.08 1.03 0.94
C TRP A 115 -4.99 -0.04 1.09
N GLN A 116 -5.14 -0.94 2.07
CA GLN A 116 -4.25 -2.09 2.27
C GLN A 116 -4.91 -3.40 1.83
N SER A 117 -4.15 -4.26 1.15
CA SER A 117 -4.50 -5.64 0.85
C SER A 117 -4.06 -6.57 1.97
N GLY A 118 -4.92 -7.51 2.33
CA GLY A 118 -4.70 -8.52 3.37
C GLY A 118 -5.99 -9.33 3.56
N GLY A 119 -6.11 -10.13 4.60
CA GLY A 119 -7.21 -11.08 4.77
C GLY A 119 -6.98 -12.35 3.96
N SER A 120 -7.95 -13.27 4.01
CA SER A 120 -7.92 -14.49 3.19
C SER A 120 -8.86 -14.47 1.98
N THR A 121 -9.69 -13.43 1.81
CA THR A 121 -10.70 -13.43 0.75
C THR A 121 -10.16 -12.79 -0.53
N PRO A 122 -10.17 -13.47 -1.68
CA PRO A 122 -9.61 -12.93 -2.91
C PRO A 122 -10.49 -11.83 -3.52
N VAL A 123 -9.85 -10.81 -4.08
CA VAL A 123 -10.46 -9.82 -4.97
C VAL A 123 -10.01 -10.11 -6.41
N HIS A 124 -10.96 -10.45 -7.26
CA HIS A 124 -10.77 -10.79 -8.67
C HIS A 124 -10.69 -9.54 -9.53
N ARG A 125 -9.71 -9.49 -10.46
CA ARG A 125 -9.61 -8.44 -11.48
C ARG A 125 -10.03 -8.97 -12.83
N LEU A 126 -10.86 -8.20 -13.52
CA LEU A 126 -11.31 -8.47 -14.88
C LEU A 126 -11.03 -7.28 -15.77
N TYR A 127 -10.67 -7.55 -17.03
CA TYR A 127 -10.42 -6.54 -18.05
C TYR A 127 -11.43 -6.68 -19.20
N ASN A 128 -12.06 -5.57 -19.59
CA ASN A 128 -12.95 -5.50 -20.75
C ASN A 128 -12.17 -4.97 -21.97
N PRO A 129 -11.82 -5.82 -22.95
CA PRO A 129 -11.09 -5.40 -24.14
C PRO A 129 -11.95 -4.56 -25.12
N ASN A 130 -13.25 -4.46 -24.91
CA ASN A 130 -14.18 -3.80 -25.83
C ASN A 130 -14.49 -2.35 -25.42
N GLU A 131 -14.01 -1.91 -24.26
CA GLU A 131 -14.27 -0.57 -23.73
C GLU A 131 -13.05 0.33 -23.78
N LYS A 132 -13.28 1.64 -23.80
CA LYS A 132 -12.21 2.66 -23.77
C LYS A 132 -11.96 3.22 -22.37
N THR A 133 -12.96 3.11 -21.50
CA THR A 133 -12.99 3.53 -20.10
C THR A 133 -13.82 2.51 -19.32
N GLY A 134 -13.69 2.48 -17.99
CA GLY A 134 -14.28 1.40 -17.19
C GLY A 134 -13.75 0.04 -17.60
N THR A 135 -12.49 0.00 -17.99
CA THR A 135 -11.88 -1.18 -18.60
C THR A 135 -11.58 -2.27 -17.59
N HIS A 136 -11.51 -1.94 -16.29
CA HIS A 136 -11.22 -2.90 -15.23
C HIS A 136 -12.36 -2.98 -14.22
N HIS A 137 -12.64 -4.20 -13.76
CA HIS A 137 -13.61 -4.48 -12.69
C HIS A 137 -12.95 -5.29 -11.58
N PHE A 138 -13.30 -4.97 -10.33
CA PHE A 138 -12.76 -5.63 -9.14
C PHE A 138 -13.90 -6.19 -8.29
N THR A 139 -13.85 -7.47 -7.96
CA THR A 139 -14.94 -8.10 -7.22
C THR A 139 -14.49 -9.23 -6.32
N MET A 140 -15.11 -9.35 -5.15
CA MET A 140 -15.00 -10.53 -4.28
C MET A 140 -16.07 -11.58 -4.60
N ASP A 141 -17.07 -11.24 -5.43
CA ASP A 141 -18.12 -12.17 -5.82
C ASP A 141 -17.69 -13.01 -7.03
N ALA A 142 -17.48 -14.30 -6.78
CA ALA A 142 -17.13 -15.25 -7.82
C ALA A 142 -18.22 -15.36 -8.92
N ASN A 143 -19.50 -15.15 -8.58
CA ASN A 143 -20.60 -15.18 -9.53
C ASN A 143 -20.58 -13.94 -10.44
N GLU A 144 -20.29 -12.75 -9.90
CA GLU A 144 -20.11 -11.52 -10.69
C GLU A 144 -18.95 -11.69 -11.67
N LYS A 145 -17.81 -12.22 -11.18
CA LYS A 145 -16.65 -12.56 -12.01
C LYS A 145 -17.04 -13.56 -13.13
N ASP A 146 -17.72 -14.66 -12.81
CA ASP A 146 -18.10 -15.67 -13.81
C ASP A 146 -19.11 -15.11 -14.84
N ALA A 147 -20.04 -14.25 -14.40
CA ALA A 147 -20.99 -13.59 -15.29
C ALA A 147 -20.29 -12.64 -16.27
N LEU A 148 -19.32 -11.86 -15.80
CA LEU A 148 -18.52 -10.96 -16.65
C LEU A 148 -17.64 -11.73 -17.63
N VAL A 149 -17.01 -12.83 -17.20
CA VAL A 149 -16.27 -13.73 -18.10
C VAL A 149 -17.18 -14.27 -19.19
N LYS A 150 -18.39 -14.73 -18.83
CA LYS A 150 -19.40 -15.17 -19.81
C LYS A 150 -19.84 -14.06 -20.76
N ALA A 151 -19.82 -12.81 -20.31
CA ALA A 151 -20.09 -11.62 -21.11
C ALA A 151 -18.89 -11.17 -21.98
N GLY A 152 -17.77 -11.89 -21.95
CA GLY A 152 -16.60 -11.63 -22.80
C GLY A 152 -15.46 -10.83 -22.15
N TRP A 153 -15.54 -10.57 -20.84
CA TRP A 153 -14.43 -9.98 -20.10
C TRP A 153 -13.31 -11.00 -19.89
N LYS A 154 -12.07 -10.53 -19.81
CA LYS A 154 -10.90 -11.35 -19.53
C LYS A 154 -10.65 -11.40 -18.03
N TYR A 155 -10.64 -12.58 -17.45
CA TYR A 155 -10.21 -12.76 -16.06
C TYR A 155 -8.68 -12.67 -15.97
N GLU A 156 -8.17 -11.73 -15.17
CA GLU A 156 -6.73 -11.48 -15.03
C GLU A 156 -6.11 -12.09 -13.76
N GLY A 157 -6.93 -12.76 -12.94
CA GLY A 157 -6.47 -13.40 -11.71
C GLY A 157 -6.94 -12.68 -10.44
N VAL A 158 -6.37 -13.10 -9.31
CA VAL A 158 -6.56 -12.43 -8.02
C VAL A 158 -5.61 -11.23 -7.99
N ALA A 159 -6.15 -10.02 -7.91
CA ALA A 159 -5.34 -8.80 -7.90
C ALA A 159 -4.86 -8.43 -6.49
N MET A 160 -5.64 -8.78 -5.47
CA MET A 160 -5.38 -8.49 -4.06
C MET A 160 -6.24 -9.38 -3.17
N PHE A 161 -6.01 -9.32 -1.87
CA PHE A 161 -6.84 -9.96 -0.85
C PHE A 161 -7.52 -8.89 0.01
N SER A 162 -8.70 -9.23 0.52
CA SER A 162 -9.43 -8.46 1.53
C SER A 162 -9.97 -9.37 2.63
N GLY A 163 -10.45 -8.77 3.73
CA GLY A 163 -11.06 -9.49 4.84
C GLY A 163 -10.58 -8.99 6.21
N SER A 164 -11.46 -9.12 7.20
CA SER A 164 -11.19 -8.76 8.60
C SER A 164 -10.48 -9.86 9.38
N ASP A 165 -10.20 -11.01 8.74
CA ASP A 165 -9.65 -12.23 9.34
C ASP A 165 -8.12 -12.22 9.48
N GLN A 166 -7.53 -11.04 9.63
CA GLN A 166 -6.09 -10.92 9.80
C GLN A 166 -5.62 -11.46 11.15
N PRO A 167 -4.51 -12.25 11.20
CA PRO A 167 -3.92 -12.62 12.47
C PRO A 167 -3.53 -11.34 13.22
N THR A 168 -4.07 -11.18 14.43
CA THR A 168 -3.81 -10.06 15.33
C THR A 168 -2.41 -10.16 15.94
N THR A 169 -1.37 -10.25 15.11
CA THR A 169 0.00 -10.04 15.60
C THR A 169 0.20 -8.55 15.82
N SER A 170 0.07 -8.14 17.08
CA SER A 170 0.48 -6.84 17.59
C SER A 170 1.97 -6.63 17.31
N THR A 171 2.28 -6.00 16.18
CA THR A 171 3.52 -5.26 16.02
C THR A 171 3.23 -3.81 16.36
N THR A 172 3.87 -3.35 17.42
CA THR A 172 3.95 -1.96 17.89
C THR A 172 4.08 -0.99 16.70
N PRO A 173 3.27 0.09 16.63
CA PRO A 173 3.39 1.10 15.58
C PRO A 173 4.76 1.79 15.69
N THR A 174 5.68 1.49 14.78
CA THR A 174 6.83 2.36 14.58
C THR A 174 6.32 3.59 13.84
N GLU A 175 6.55 4.75 14.44
CA GLU A 175 6.46 6.11 13.89
C GLU A 175 6.57 6.17 12.36
N PRO A 176 5.70 6.94 11.65
CA PRO A 176 5.72 6.99 10.19
C PRO A 176 7.06 7.55 9.71
N SER A 177 7.96 6.68 9.24
CA SER A 177 9.22 7.13 8.67
C SER A 177 8.93 7.82 7.34
N LYS A 178 9.35 9.08 7.23
CA LYS A 178 9.66 9.80 5.98
C LYS A 178 10.08 8.83 4.86
N PRO A 179 9.68 9.03 3.58
CA PRO A 179 9.90 8.08 2.50
C PRO A 179 11.30 7.49 2.57
N LYS A 180 11.39 6.20 2.91
CA LYS A 180 12.67 5.55 3.03
C LYS A 180 13.20 5.41 1.62
N ASP A 181 14.30 6.08 1.32
CA ASP A 181 15.05 5.80 0.10
C ASP A 181 15.17 4.28 -0.04
N PRO A 182 14.98 3.73 -1.25
CA PRO A 182 15.02 2.30 -1.44
C PRO A 182 16.30 1.75 -0.81
N THR A 183 16.17 0.69 0.00
CA THR A 183 17.31 0.10 0.71
C THR A 183 17.94 -0.99 -0.13
N ILE A 184 19.26 -1.17 0.00
CA ILE A 184 19.97 -2.25 -0.68
C ILE A 184 19.52 -3.59 -0.09
N VAL A 185 18.97 -4.47 -0.93
CA VAL A 185 18.61 -5.85 -0.57
C VAL A 185 19.69 -6.85 -0.95
N SER A 186 20.50 -6.55 -1.97
CA SER A 186 21.69 -7.33 -2.30
C SER A 186 22.77 -6.48 -2.98
N GLY A 187 24.03 -6.84 -2.78
CA GLY A 187 25.17 -6.01 -3.20
C GLY A 187 25.55 -4.97 -2.13
N TRP A 188 26.45 -4.06 -2.47
CA TRP A 188 26.88 -2.97 -1.59
C TRP A 188 27.39 -1.79 -2.42
N VAL A 189 27.41 -0.59 -1.83
CA VAL A 189 28.11 0.56 -2.43
C VAL A 189 29.61 0.34 -2.27
N GLY A 190 30.35 0.34 -3.38
CA GLY A 190 31.79 0.16 -3.42
C GLY A 190 32.55 1.33 -2.79
N ASN A 191 33.87 1.18 -2.63
CA ASN A 191 34.70 2.16 -1.90
C ASN A 191 34.78 3.56 -2.55
N THR A 192 34.30 3.71 -3.78
CA THR A 192 34.17 5.02 -4.45
C THR A 192 32.98 5.82 -3.94
N GLY A 193 32.01 5.17 -3.28
CA GLY A 193 30.75 5.77 -2.84
C GLY A 193 29.78 6.11 -3.97
N LYS A 194 30.12 5.83 -5.24
CA LYS A 194 29.30 6.20 -6.41
C LYS A 194 28.32 5.10 -6.77
N VAL A 195 27.13 5.51 -7.20
CA VAL A 195 26.06 4.64 -7.72
C VAL A 195 25.67 5.12 -9.12
N PHE A 196 25.58 4.18 -10.05
CA PHE A 196 25.33 4.38 -11.48
C PHE A 196 24.04 3.68 -11.89
N GLN A 197 23.36 4.22 -12.89
CA GLN A 197 22.11 3.63 -13.37
C GLN A 197 22.37 2.36 -14.18
N THR A 198 23.51 2.30 -14.87
CA THR A 198 23.86 1.18 -15.74
C THR A 198 25.26 0.62 -15.44
N TYR A 199 25.44 -0.66 -15.76
CA TYR A 199 26.75 -1.32 -15.68
C TYR A 199 27.81 -0.60 -16.52
N SER A 200 27.43 -0.10 -17.70
CA SER A 200 28.34 0.57 -18.63
C SER A 200 28.93 1.85 -18.03
N GLU A 201 28.11 2.66 -17.36
CA GLU A 201 28.56 3.88 -16.70
C GLU A 201 29.53 3.58 -15.55
N ALA A 202 29.19 2.59 -14.71
CA ALA A 202 30.06 2.12 -13.63
C ALA A 202 31.40 1.63 -14.17
N ASN A 203 31.37 0.82 -15.24
CA ASN A 203 32.58 0.25 -15.82
C ASN A 203 33.46 1.31 -16.49
N GLN A 204 32.86 2.29 -17.16
CA GLN A 204 33.58 3.41 -17.76
C GLN A 204 34.25 4.27 -16.68
N TYR A 205 33.56 4.54 -15.57
CA TYR A 205 34.11 5.26 -14.43
C TYR A 205 35.32 4.53 -13.83
N GLY A 206 35.19 3.25 -13.51
CA GLY A 206 36.29 2.46 -12.94
C GLY A 206 37.52 2.41 -13.85
N ARG A 207 37.30 2.21 -15.15
CA ARG A 207 38.37 2.26 -16.16
C ARG A 207 39.07 3.61 -16.20
N ALA A 208 38.32 4.71 -16.17
CA ALA A 208 38.88 6.05 -16.26
C ALA A 208 39.76 6.38 -15.04
N GLU A 209 39.35 5.97 -13.84
CA GLU A 209 40.13 6.19 -12.61
C GLU A 209 41.43 5.38 -12.61
N CYS A 210 41.42 4.12 -13.06
CA CYS A 210 42.64 3.30 -13.13
C CYS A 210 43.62 3.72 -14.23
N LEU A 211 43.14 4.29 -15.34
CA LEU A 211 43.99 4.70 -16.48
C LEU A 211 44.43 6.16 -16.42
N LYS A 212 44.02 6.91 -15.40
CA LYS A 212 44.41 8.31 -15.21
C LYS A 212 45.93 8.40 -14.98
N GLU A 213 46.58 9.35 -15.63
CA GLU A 213 48.02 9.59 -15.43
C GLU A 213 48.30 9.89 -13.95
N GLY A 214 49.24 9.13 -13.35
CA GLY A 214 49.54 9.20 -11.93
C GLY A 214 48.49 8.56 -11.01
N SER A 215 47.57 7.73 -11.53
CA SER A 215 46.62 7.00 -10.68
C SER A 215 47.34 6.02 -9.75
N GLN A 216 46.91 5.98 -8.50
CA GLN A 216 47.34 4.98 -7.52
C GLN A 216 46.60 3.64 -7.68
N TYR A 217 45.48 3.62 -8.42
CA TYR A 217 44.64 2.43 -8.58
C TYR A 217 44.96 1.68 -9.88
N SER A 218 45.14 0.37 -9.79
CA SER A 218 45.46 -0.52 -10.93
C SER A 218 44.28 -1.39 -11.35
N ARG A 219 43.27 -1.56 -10.49
CA ARG A 219 42.12 -2.46 -10.73
C ARG A 219 40.81 -1.88 -10.23
N TRP A 220 39.71 -2.18 -10.92
CA TRP A 220 38.35 -1.89 -10.45
C TRP A 220 37.44 -3.13 -10.48
N VAL A 221 36.37 -3.09 -9.68
CA VAL A 221 35.31 -4.10 -9.64
C VAL A 221 33.96 -3.40 -9.74
N ASN A 222 33.09 -3.87 -10.64
CA ASN A 222 31.69 -3.47 -10.69
C ASN A 222 30.87 -4.32 -9.72
N ILE A 223 29.97 -3.67 -8.99
CA ILE A 223 29.08 -4.30 -8.02
C ILE A 223 27.64 -4.02 -8.47
N THR A 224 26.84 -5.06 -8.65
CA THR A 224 25.40 -4.91 -8.86
C THR A 224 24.72 -4.71 -7.51
N ILE A 225 23.90 -3.67 -7.41
CA ILE A 225 23.09 -3.33 -6.25
C ILE A 225 21.64 -3.56 -6.63
N VAL A 226 20.97 -4.46 -5.93
CA VAL A 226 19.52 -4.62 -6.02
C VAL A 226 18.91 -3.89 -4.84
N TYR A 227 17.93 -3.05 -5.13
CA TYR A 227 17.19 -2.27 -4.15
C TYR A 227 15.87 -2.93 -3.80
N SER A 228 15.30 -2.54 -2.65
CA SER A 228 14.03 -3.05 -2.14
C SER A 228 12.83 -2.74 -3.04
N ASP A 229 12.97 -1.77 -3.95
CA ASP A 229 11.99 -1.46 -5.00
C ASP A 229 12.17 -2.33 -6.26
N GLY A 230 13.10 -3.28 -6.23
CA GLY A 230 13.45 -4.15 -7.35
C GLY A 230 14.32 -3.49 -8.41
N SER A 231 14.71 -2.22 -8.23
CA SER A 231 15.62 -1.56 -9.16
C SER A 231 17.04 -2.10 -9.00
N GLU A 232 17.72 -2.25 -10.14
CA GLU A 232 19.15 -2.56 -10.17
C GLU A 232 19.94 -1.29 -10.46
N LYS A 233 20.98 -1.04 -9.68
CA LYS A 233 22.01 -0.01 -9.91
C LYS A 233 23.38 -0.66 -9.82
N TYR A 234 24.41 0.11 -10.11
CA TYR A 234 25.79 -0.38 -10.15
C TYR A 234 26.72 0.53 -9.35
N SER A 235 27.71 -0.05 -8.67
CA SER A 235 28.74 0.70 -7.94
C SER A 235 30.13 0.17 -8.30
N VAL A 236 31.16 0.91 -7.91
CA VAL A 236 32.55 0.61 -8.27
C VAL A 236 33.42 0.61 -7.01
N SER A 237 34.26 -0.41 -6.88
CA SER A 237 35.42 -0.39 -5.97
C SER A 237 36.71 -0.31 -6.76
N LEU A 238 37.64 0.55 -6.33
CA LEU A 238 38.98 0.71 -6.88
C LEU A 238 40.01 0.08 -5.94
N TYR A 239 41.06 -0.53 -6.49
CA TYR A 239 42.11 -1.19 -5.74
C TYR A 239 43.48 -0.81 -6.30
N GLU A 240 44.42 -0.65 -5.39
CA GLU A 240 45.85 -0.66 -5.67
C GLU A 240 46.29 -2.14 -5.76
N GLU A 241 47.43 -2.41 -6.40
CA GLU A 241 48.02 -3.75 -6.43
C GLU A 241 48.68 -4.12 -5.10
#